data_AF-A0A016V1K3-F1
#
_entry.id   AF-A0A016V1K3-F1
#
_cell.length_a   1.000
_cell.length_b   1.000
_cell.length_c   1.000
_cell.angle_alpha   90.00
_cell.angle_beta   90.00
_cell.angle_gamma   90.00
#
_symmetry.space_group_name_H-M   'P 1'
#
loop_
_entity.id
_entity.type
_entity.pdbx_description
1 polymer ?
#
loop_
_entity_poly.entity_id
_entity_poly.type
_entity_poly.pdbx_seq_one_letter_code
_entity_poly.pdbx_strand_id
1 'polypeptide(L)'
;MLLYNPYTMIVLGGFNGDDRLTSVCTWKIGHLSWSEDEPPMRSKRSNFSACFFDDKLVVAGGYSVSSTIAGVEQFDGTEWTDLPDLPTNRSAMKIIVLPDFRDFAVSKLGNEETRKKWLEQEKRITIEKSGASQRNRNIDEQQPQRHIP
;
A
#
# COMPACT_ATOMS: atom_id res chain seq x y z
N MET A 1 6.53 10.65 -6.55
CA MET A 1 5.55 10.80 -5.45
C MET A 1 6.34 10.90 -4.16
N LEU A 2 6.00 11.83 -3.26
CA LEU A 2 6.70 11.99 -1.98
C LEU A 2 5.76 11.67 -0.83
N LEU A 3 6.16 10.74 0.03
CA LEU A 3 5.54 10.45 1.32
C LEU A 3 6.54 10.79 2.41
N TYR A 4 6.05 11.13 3.60
CA TYR A 4 6.94 11.37 4.72
C TYR A 4 6.24 11.05 6.04
N ASN A 5 7.05 10.72 7.03
CA ASN A 5 6.72 10.84 8.44
C ASN A 5 7.74 11.79 9.09
N PRO A 6 7.67 12.06 10.40
CA PRO A 6 8.59 13.00 11.06
C PRO A 6 10.09 12.66 10.94
N TYR A 7 10.46 11.42 10.59
CA TYR A 7 11.84 10.94 10.59
C TYR A 7 12.34 10.47 9.23
N THR A 8 11.43 10.14 8.31
CA THR A 8 11.75 9.51 7.03
C THR A 8 10.95 10.14 5.90
N MET A 9 11.65 10.48 4.81
CA MET A 9 11.07 10.80 3.51
C MET A 9 11.18 9.58 2.59
N ILE A 10 10.14 9.33 1.80
CA ILE A 10 10.08 8.26 0.82
C ILE A 10 9.69 8.88 -0.52
N VAL A 11 10.54 8.71 -1.53
CA VAL A 11 10.30 9.12 -2.91
C VAL A 11 10.05 7.87 -3.74
N LEU A 12 8.89 7.83 -4.40
CA LEU A 12 8.45 6.71 -5.23
C LEU A 12 8.35 7.15 -6.69
N GLY A 13 8.97 6.38 -7.58
CA GLY A 13 8.91 6.54 -9.03
C GLY A 13 9.18 7.97 -9.49
N GLY A 14 8.43 8.41 -10.50
CA GLY A 14 8.58 9.74 -11.10
C GLY A 14 9.11 9.68 -12.53
N PHE A 15 9.64 10.80 -13.01
CA PHE A 15 10.20 10.95 -14.35
C PHE A 15 11.50 11.74 -14.23
N ASN A 16 12.61 11.19 -14.74
CA ASN A 16 13.94 11.80 -14.62
C ASN A 16 14.34 12.68 -15.82
N GLY A 17 13.42 12.92 -16.75
CA GLY A 17 13.71 13.61 -18.02
C GLY A 17 13.77 12.66 -19.22
N ASP A 18 14.11 11.39 -18.97
CA ASP A 18 14.24 10.36 -20.01
C ASP A 18 13.23 9.22 -19.82
N ASP A 19 13.10 8.71 -18.60
CA ASP A 19 12.32 7.52 -18.28
C ASP A 19 11.47 7.68 -17.02
N ARG A 20 10.40 6.90 -16.96
CA ARG A 20 9.57 6.76 -15.78
C ARG A 20 10.22 5.73 -14.87
N LEU A 21 10.19 5.98 -13.58
CA LEU A 21 10.98 5.21 -12.63
C LEU A 21 10.11 4.20 -11.87
N THR A 22 10.73 3.09 -11.49
CA THR A 22 10.24 2.14 -10.46
C THR A 22 10.90 2.38 -9.11
N SER A 23 11.91 3.26 -9.04
CA SER A 23 12.75 3.41 -7.86
C SER A 23 11.97 3.86 -6.62
N VAL A 24 12.44 3.38 -5.48
CA VAL A 24 12.01 3.78 -4.15
C VAL A 24 13.24 4.30 -3.44
N CYS A 25 13.27 5.60 -3.16
CA CYS A 25 14.38 6.24 -2.48
C CYS A 25 13.92 6.70 -1.10
N THR A 26 14.72 6.45 -0.07
CA THR A 26 14.43 6.91 1.29
C THR A 26 15.49 7.85 1.80
N TRP A 27 15.11 8.79 2.64
CA TRP A 27 16.04 9.62 3.38
C TRP A 27 15.59 9.72 4.82
N LYS A 28 16.51 9.45 5.74
CA LYS A 28 16.28 9.51 7.19
C LYS A 28 16.96 10.76 7.74
N ILE A 29 16.32 11.42 8.71
CA ILE A 29 16.90 12.59 9.35
C ILE A 29 18.29 12.27 9.93
N GLY A 30 19.26 13.15 9.67
CA GLY A 30 20.66 12.97 10.07
C GLY A 30 21.53 12.19 9.08
N HIS A 31 20.96 11.59 8.02
CA HIS A 31 21.76 10.99 6.95
C HIS A 31 22.21 12.06 5.93
N LEU A 32 23.42 11.92 5.40
CA LEU A 32 23.99 12.83 4.39
C LEU A 32 23.59 12.48 2.95
N SER A 33 22.95 11.34 2.73
CA SER A 33 22.57 10.84 1.41
C SER A 33 21.23 10.10 1.45
N TRP A 34 20.59 9.99 0.29
CA TRP A 34 19.45 9.09 0.07
C TRP A 34 19.92 7.62 0.05
N SER A 35 19.05 6.70 0.44
CA SER A 35 19.20 5.25 0.23
C SER A 35 18.30 4.81 -0.92
N GLU A 36 18.80 3.91 -1.75
CA GLU A 36 18.10 3.29 -2.88
C GLU A 36 18.01 1.76 -2.72
N ASP A 37 18.18 1.28 -1.48
CA ASP A 37 18.22 -0.16 -1.17
C ASP A 37 16.82 -0.79 -1.12
N GLU A 38 15.76 0.03 -1.16
CA GLU A 38 14.39 -0.44 -1.08
C GLU A 38 13.97 -1.16 -2.37
N PRO A 39 13.17 -2.25 -2.28
CA PRO A 39 12.68 -2.96 -3.46
C PRO A 39 11.95 -2.02 -4.43
N PRO A 40 12.27 -2.05 -5.74
CA PRO A 40 11.59 -1.22 -6.72
C PRO A 40 10.15 -1.69 -6.93
N MET A 41 9.26 -0.74 -7.28
CA MET A 41 7.91 -1.08 -7.75
C MET A 41 7.96 -1.99 -8.97
N ARG A 42 6.92 -2.79 -9.22
CA ARG A 42 6.85 -3.71 -10.36
C ARG A 42 6.71 -2.94 -11.68
N SER A 43 5.96 -1.84 -11.67
CA SER A 43 5.69 -1.03 -12.85
C SER A 43 6.25 0.38 -12.75
N LYS A 44 6.91 0.83 -13.83
CA LYS A 44 7.34 2.24 -13.99
C LYS A 44 6.13 3.16 -13.94
N ARG A 45 6.18 4.19 -13.10
CA ARG A 45 5.07 5.13 -12.95
C ARG A 45 5.51 6.53 -12.56
N SER A 46 4.84 7.51 -13.16
CA SER A 46 4.84 8.93 -12.80
C SER A 46 3.39 9.39 -12.63
N ASN A 47 3.13 10.55 -12.02
CA ASN A 47 1.77 11.10 -11.86
C ASN A 47 0.74 10.12 -11.25
N PHE A 48 1.19 9.21 -10.39
CA PHE A 48 0.35 8.25 -9.67
C PHE A 48 0.00 8.77 -8.27
N SER A 49 -0.87 8.05 -7.56
CA SER A 49 -1.19 8.32 -6.15
C SER A 49 -0.60 7.25 -5.23
N ALA A 50 -0.25 7.60 -4.00
CA ALA A 50 0.22 6.65 -3.00
C ALA A 50 -0.31 6.96 -1.60
N CYS A 51 -0.59 5.92 -0.80
CA CYS A 51 -0.97 6.06 0.61
C CYS A 51 -0.58 4.81 1.42
N PHE A 52 -0.59 4.94 2.74
CA PHE A 52 -0.66 3.78 3.62
C PHE A 52 -2.13 3.32 3.75
N PHE A 53 -2.38 2.03 3.54
CA PHE A 53 -3.67 1.38 3.69
C PHE A 53 -3.46 -0.01 4.28
N ASP A 54 -4.07 -0.28 5.44
CA ASP A 54 -3.90 -1.53 6.21
C ASP A 54 -2.42 -1.90 6.44
N ASP A 55 -1.64 -0.93 6.94
CA ASP A 55 -0.18 -1.03 7.19
C ASP A 55 0.68 -1.34 5.96
N LYS A 56 0.10 -1.28 4.76
CA LYS A 56 0.82 -1.47 3.49
C LYS A 56 0.89 -0.17 2.71
N LEU A 57 2.00 0.01 1.99
CA LEU A 57 2.13 1.14 1.07
C LEU A 57 1.49 0.78 -0.26
N VAL A 58 0.44 1.49 -0.65
CA VAL A 58 -0.30 1.26 -1.91
C VAL A 58 0.02 2.36 -2.89
N VAL A 59 0.26 2.00 -4.16
CA VAL A 59 0.41 2.93 -5.29
C VAL A 59 -0.64 2.61 -6.35
N ALA A 60 -1.29 3.63 -6.91
CA ALA A 60 -2.42 3.43 -7.83
C ALA A 60 -2.32 4.32 -9.07
N GLY A 61 -2.53 3.69 -10.23
CA GLY A 61 -2.53 4.33 -11.54
C GLY A 61 -1.23 5.02 -11.88
N GLY A 62 -1.34 6.11 -12.65
CA GLY A 62 -0.22 6.93 -13.11
C GLY A 62 -0.08 6.93 -14.62
N TYR A 63 1.09 7.39 -15.05
CA TYR A 63 1.54 7.42 -16.43
C TYR A 63 2.85 6.64 -16.53
N SER A 64 2.85 5.61 -17.37
CA SER A 64 4.00 4.73 -17.61
C SER A 64 4.67 5.07 -18.95
N VAL A 65 5.22 4.08 -19.65
CA VAL A 65 6.02 4.23 -20.89
C VAL A 65 5.37 5.18 -21.90
N SER A 66 4.11 4.94 -22.26
CA SER A 66 3.41 5.73 -23.29
C SER A 66 1.92 5.94 -23.03
N SER A 67 1.41 5.51 -21.86
CA SER A 67 -0.01 5.60 -21.55
C SER A 67 -0.28 5.80 -20.07
N THR A 68 -1.49 6.29 -19.78
CA THR A 68 -2.08 6.19 -18.46
C THR A 68 -2.35 4.73 -18.12
N ILE A 69 -2.15 4.35 -16.87
CA ILE A 69 -2.33 2.97 -16.41
C ILE A 69 -3.40 2.89 -15.32
N ALA A 70 -4.00 1.70 -15.19
CA ALA A 70 -4.92 1.36 -14.10
C ALA A 70 -4.24 0.59 -12.96
N GLY A 71 -3.01 0.10 -13.19
CA GLY A 71 -2.29 -0.78 -12.27
C GLY A 71 -2.19 -0.27 -10.85
N VAL A 72 -2.55 -1.13 -9.89
CA VAL A 72 -2.42 -0.90 -8.46
C VAL A 72 -1.44 -1.93 -7.89
N GLU A 73 -0.50 -1.47 -7.07
CA GLU A 73 0.46 -2.34 -6.41
C GLU A 73 0.53 -1.98 -4.92
N GLN A 74 0.84 -2.96 -4.08
CA GLN A 74 1.11 -2.75 -2.65
C GLN A 74 2.50 -3.27 -2.29
N PHE A 75 3.12 -2.61 -1.31
CA PHE A 75 4.31 -3.08 -0.63
C PHE A 75 3.95 -3.46 0.81
N ASP A 76 4.27 -4.68 1.20
CA ASP A 76 3.94 -5.23 2.53
C ASP A 76 5.07 -5.07 3.57
N GLY A 77 6.16 -4.39 3.20
CA GLY A 77 7.38 -4.29 3.99
C GLY A 77 8.51 -5.18 3.47
N THR A 78 8.22 -6.11 2.56
CA THR A 78 9.21 -7.02 1.99
C THR A 78 9.18 -7.06 0.46
N GLU A 79 8.00 -7.09 -0.15
CA GLU A 79 7.87 -7.18 -1.61
C GLU A 79 6.69 -6.40 -2.17
N TRP A 80 6.78 -6.08 -3.45
CA TRP A 80 5.70 -5.47 -4.21
C TRP A 80 4.83 -6.55 -4.87
N THR A 81 3.53 -6.47 -4.63
CA THR A 81 2.52 -7.38 -5.21
C THR A 81 1.42 -6.58 -5.91
N ASP A 82 0.86 -7.16 -6.96
CA ASP A 82 -0.24 -6.57 -7.71
C ASP A 82 -1.54 -6.64 -6.88
N LEU A 83 -2.30 -5.54 -6.90
CA LEU A 83 -3.67 -5.46 -6.42
C LEU A 83 -4.62 -5.36 -7.62
N PRO A 84 -5.95 -5.53 -7.41
CA PRO A 84 -6.92 -5.31 -8.47
C PRO A 84 -6.78 -3.91 -9.10
N ASP A 85 -6.80 -3.88 -10.43
CA ASP A 85 -6.69 -2.65 -11.21
C ASP A 85 -7.82 -1.65 -10.92
N LEU A 86 -7.52 -0.37 -11.16
CA LEU A 86 -8.55 0.66 -11.25
C LEU A 86 -9.53 0.33 -12.39
N PRO A 87 -10.83 0.66 -12.27
CA PRO A 87 -11.80 0.45 -13.35
C PRO A 87 -11.50 1.24 -14.63
N THR A 88 -10.59 2.20 -14.58
CA THR A 88 -10.20 3.04 -15.72
C THR A 88 -8.77 3.51 -15.51
N ASN A 89 -8.01 3.63 -16.60
CA ASN A 89 -6.68 4.23 -16.57
C ASN A 89 -6.77 5.68 -16.09
N ARG A 90 -5.98 6.04 -15.08
CA ARG A 90 -6.01 7.38 -14.46
C ARG A 90 -4.60 7.83 -14.11
N SER A 91 -4.32 9.11 -14.32
CA SER A 91 -3.08 9.76 -13.87
C SER A 91 -3.40 11.14 -13.30
N ALA A 92 -2.41 11.78 -12.69
CA ALA A 92 -2.54 13.06 -11.96
C ALA A 92 -3.62 13.01 -10.87
N MET A 93 -3.82 11.83 -10.28
CA MET A 93 -4.77 11.62 -9.20
C MET A 93 -4.20 12.09 -7.86
N LYS A 94 -5.09 12.29 -6.90
CA LYS A 94 -4.78 12.32 -5.48
C LYS A 94 -5.53 11.20 -4.77
N ILE A 95 -4.87 10.54 -3.82
CA ILE A 95 -5.52 9.63 -2.87
C ILE A 95 -5.62 10.35 -1.53
N ILE A 96 -6.78 10.22 -0.89
CA ILE A 96 -7.04 10.79 0.42
C ILE A 96 -7.57 9.65 1.26
N VAL A 97 -6.87 9.34 2.35
CA VAL A 97 -7.42 8.46 3.38
C VAL A 97 -8.40 9.30 4.18
N LEU A 98 -9.68 8.94 4.11
CA LEU A 98 -10.74 9.58 4.85
C LEU A 98 -10.99 8.75 6.12
N PRO A 99 -10.59 9.23 7.31
CA PRO A 99 -10.95 8.59 8.57
C PRO A 99 -12.48 8.47 8.63
N ASP A 100 -12.97 7.31 9.07
CA ASP A 100 -14.41 7.07 9.30
C ASP A 100 -15.30 7.24 8.05
N PHE A 101 -14.72 7.25 6.84
CA PHE A 101 -15.49 7.38 5.60
C PHE A 101 -16.57 6.32 5.49
N ARG A 102 -16.32 5.14 6.06
CA ARG A 102 -17.29 4.04 6.06
C ARG A 102 -18.59 4.44 6.75
N ASP A 103 -18.53 4.96 7.98
CA ASP A 103 -19.72 5.36 8.73
C ASP A 103 -20.44 6.53 8.06
N PHE A 104 -19.66 7.46 7.51
CA PHE A 104 -20.19 8.53 6.69
C PHE A 104 -20.89 8.01 5.43
N ALA A 105 -20.26 7.12 4.66
CA ALA A 105 -20.79 6.58 3.42
C ALA A 105 -22.04 5.72 3.68
N VAL A 106 -22.04 4.91 4.74
CA VAL A 106 -23.21 4.12 5.15
C VAL A 106 -24.39 5.03 5.51
N SER A 107 -24.15 6.14 6.21
CA SER A 107 -25.23 7.04 6.65
C SER A 107 -25.71 8.02 5.57
N LYS A 108 -24.88 8.33 4.56
CA LYS A 108 -25.18 9.38 3.57
C LYS A 108 -25.24 8.91 2.11
N LEU A 109 -24.55 7.84 1.75
CA LEU A 109 -24.37 7.41 0.35
C LEU A 109 -24.93 6.01 0.08
N GLY A 110 -24.99 5.14 1.08
CA GLY A 110 -25.45 3.76 0.98
C GLY A 110 -26.93 3.58 1.29
N ASN A 111 -27.53 2.53 0.73
CA ASN A 111 -28.82 2.01 1.19
C ASN A 111 -28.58 0.90 2.26
N GLU A 112 -29.64 0.41 2.90
CA GLU A 112 -29.52 -0.63 3.94
C GLU A 112 -28.83 -1.91 3.44
N GLU A 113 -28.95 -2.25 2.16
CA GLU A 113 -28.36 -3.44 1.58
C GLU A 113 -26.84 -3.31 1.46
N THR A 114 -26.36 -2.16 0.96
CA THR A 114 -24.93 -1.84 0.92
C THR A 114 -24.32 -1.88 2.31
N ARG A 115 -25.03 -1.34 3.32
CA ARG A 115 -24.61 -1.40 4.72
C ARG A 115 -24.43 -2.84 5.21
N LYS A 116 -25.41 -3.72 4.96
CA LYS A 116 -25.34 -5.13 5.39
C LYS A 116 -24.17 -5.87 4.73
N LYS A 117 -23.95 -5.67 3.42
CA LYS A 117 -22.82 -6.28 2.69
C LYS A 117 -21.47 -5.87 3.30
N TRP A 118 -21.30 -4.58 3.59
CA TRP A 118 -20.06 -4.09 4.18
C TRP A 118 -19.81 -4.60 5.60
N LEU A 119 -20.85 -4.70 6.44
CA LEU A 119 -20.74 -5.25 7.80
C LEU A 119 -20.36 -6.73 7.79
N GLU A 120 -20.93 -7.49 6.86
CA GLU A 120 -20.61 -8.90 6.69
C GLU A 120 -19.16 -9.12 6.24
N GLN A 121 -18.70 -8.30 5.29
CA GLN A 121 -17.31 -8.35 4.82
C GLN A 121 -16.32 -8.00 5.93
N GLU A 122 -16.67 -7.06 6.81
CA GLU A 122 -15.87 -6.71 7.99
C GLU A 122 -15.76 -7.85 9.00
N LYS A 123 -16.89 -8.53 9.28
CA LYS A 123 -16.88 -9.72 10.15
C LYS A 123 -15.95 -10.77 9.59
N ARG A 124 -16.00 -11.01 8.27
CA ARG A 124 -15.10 -11.96 7.58
C ARG A 124 -13.64 -11.57 7.73
N ILE A 125 -13.29 -10.32 7.41
CA ILE A 125 -11.91 -9.81 7.55
C ILE A 125 -11.43 -9.91 9.01
N THR A 126 -12.29 -9.58 9.98
CA THR A 126 -11.96 -9.65 11.41
C THR A 126 -11.72 -11.09 11.85
N ILE A 127 -12.58 -12.02 11.44
CA ILE A 127 -12.43 -13.45 11.71
C ILE A 127 -11.14 -13.98 11.09
N GLU A 128 -10.86 -13.65 9.83
CA GLU A 128 -9.63 -14.04 9.14
C GLU A 128 -8.37 -13.50 9.83
N LYS A 129 -8.35 -12.21 10.20
CA LYS A 129 -7.23 -11.60 10.94
C LYS A 129 -7.05 -12.24 12.33
N SER A 130 -8.14 -12.56 13.03
CA SER A 130 -8.08 -13.23 14.34
C SER A 130 -7.58 -14.68 14.24
N GLY A 131 -8.00 -15.41 13.21
CA GLY A 131 -7.57 -16.79 12.94
C GLY A 131 -6.12 -16.86 12.46
N ALA A 132 -5.67 -15.91 11.63
CA ALA A 132 -4.27 -15.78 11.23
C ALA A 132 -3.37 -15.46 12.45
N SER A 133 -3.83 -14.57 13.33
CA SER A 133 -3.12 -14.22 14.57
C SER A 133 -3.04 -15.36 15.59
N GLN A 134 -3.99 -16.30 15.57
CA GLN A 134 -3.94 -17.52 16.37
C GLN A 134 -3.02 -18.58 15.75
N ARG A 135 -3.02 -18.73 14.42
CA ARG A 135 -2.09 -19.63 13.72
C ARG A 135 -0.63 -19.22 13.86
N ASN A 136 -0.32 -17.92 13.74
CA ASN A 136 1.05 -17.44 13.88
C ASN A 136 1.59 -17.67 15.31
N ARG A 137 0.76 -17.45 16.34
CA ARG A 137 1.12 -17.77 17.74
C ARG A 137 1.44 -19.26 17.95
N ASN A 138 0.64 -20.14 17.35
CA ASN A 138 0.87 -21.59 17.46
C ASN A 138 2.14 -22.06 16.73
N ILE A 139 2.55 -21.37 15.66
CA ILE A 139 3.80 -21.66 14.93
C ILE A 139 5.01 -21.20 15.75
N ASP A 140 4.94 -20.02 16.38
CA ASP A 140 6.01 -19.50 17.24
C ASP A 140 6.21 -20.37 18.50
N GLU A 141 5.14 -20.95 19.05
CA GLU A 141 5.21 -21.89 20.18
C GLU A 141 5.75 -23.28 19.80
N GLN A 142 5.83 -23.62 18.51
CA GLN A 142 6.31 -24.93 18.03
C GLN A 142 7.78 -24.94 17.59
N GLN A 143 8.51 -23.82 17.68
CA GLN A 143 9.96 -23.85 17.42
C GLN A 143 10.72 -24.48 18.61
N PRO A 144 11.43 -25.61 18.43
CA PRO A 144 12.23 -26.18 19.51
C PRO A 144 13.39 -25.23 19.85
N GLN A 145 13.53 -24.92 21.15
CA GLN A 145 14.66 -24.17 21.68
C GLN A 145 15.97 -24.81 21.19
N ARG A 146 16.67 -24.15 20.27
CA ARG A 146 18.04 -24.54 19.92
C ARG A 146 18.91 -24.30 21.14
N HIS A 147 19.27 -25.37 21.85
CA HIS A 147 20.38 -25.34 22.79
C HIS A 147 21.65 -25.01 22.02
N ILE A 148 22.19 -23.84 22.32
CA ILE A 148 23.52 -23.43 21.86
C ILE A 148 24.51 -24.01 22.87
N PRO A 149 25.51 -24.81 22.44
CA PRO A 149 26.57 -25.30 23.32
C PRO A 149 27.50 -24.17 23.78
#